data_AF-A0A4E9ENX3-F1
#
_entry.id   AF-A0A4E9ENX3-F1
#
_cell.length_a   1.000
_cell.length_b   1.000
_cell.length_c   1.000
_cell.angle_alpha   90.00
_cell.angle_beta   90.00
_cell.angle_gamma   90.00
#
_symmetry.space_group_name_H-M   'P 1'
#
loop_
_entity.id
_entity.type
_entity.pdbx_description
1 polymer ?
#
loop_
_entity_poly.entity_id
_entity_poly.type
_entity_poly.pdbx_seq_one_letter_code
_entity_poly.pdbx_strand_id
1 'polypeptide(L)'
;MASENNTGSNRDDQNATQIQPMKKWKSVSDIYEPRRLTVTLSEGTLSLPHRLVCNETIGVLEENEKLKAELFNLKIQLLLVRKKYPLMLDGNGKNMTKKYIDAMIELNNARNERIRLEKMCYAHEKKLNEQRRKMRRERIIHKKERRNLLKQKGILKSKLKNTLQKLLELDDKYDKHMSPIPNKDTKTEELKLRLSLTNLILEEGNLTPCEITEQTGKDEDEQEEGS
;
A
#
# COMPACT_ATOMS: atom_id res chain seq x y z
N MET A 1 -67.00 65.63 4.48
CA MET A 1 -66.74 66.15 5.84
C MET A 1 -65.42 66.89 5.79
N ALA A 2 -65.43 68.18 6.06
CA ALA A 2 -64.24 68.98 6.28
C ALA A 2 -63.92 68.93 7.78
N SER A 3 -62.66 68.70 8.15
CA SER A 3 -62.04 69.32 9.33
C SER A 3 -60.53 69.04 9.40
N GLU A 4 -59.79 70.14 9.37
CA GLU A 4 -58.69 70.44 10.31
C GLU A 4 -57.38 69.63 10.23
N ASN A 5 -56.49 70.13 9.37
CA ASN A 5 -55.22 70.75 9.76
C ASN A 5 -54.71 70.39 11.16
N ASN A 6 -53.80 69.42 11.22
CA ASN A 6 -52.95 69.23 12.40
C ASN A 6 -51.60 69.91 12.17
N THR A 7 -51.46 71.08 12.79
CA THR A 7 -50.27 71.91 12.84
C THR A 7 -49.23 71.28 13.77
N GLY A 8 -48.41 70.38 13.22
CA GLY A 8 -47.25 69.81 13.91
C GLY A 8 -46.03 70.72 13.76
N SER A 9 -45.82 71.56 14.76
CA SER A 9 -44.68 72.48 14.90
C SER A 9 -43.32 71.79 14.79
N ASN A 10 -42.53 72.32 13.85
CA ASN A 10 -41.08 72.49 13.83
C ASN A 10 -40.34 72.13 15.14
N ARG A 11 -39.48 71.11 15.09
CA ARG A 11 -38.28 71.02 15.94
C ARG A 11 -37.10 70.66 15.05
N ASP A 12 -36.28 71.69 14.88
CA ASP A 12 -34.96 71.70 14.31
C ASP A 12 -34.04 70.66 14.96
N ASP A 13 -33.77 69.55 14.27
CA ASP A 13 -32.51 68.81 14.44
C ASP A 13 -31.55 69.25 13.34
N GLN A 14 -31.18 70.53 13.39
CA GLN A 14 -30.03 71.07 12.67
C GLN A 14 -28.75 70.64 13.39
N ASN A 15 -28.32 69.39 13.16
CA ASN A 15 -26.98 68.95 13.56
C ASN A 15 -26.27 68.18 12.44
N ALA A 16 -26.58 68.52 11.19
CA ALA A 16 -25.83 68.06 10.03
C ALA A 16 -24.60 68.96 9.85
N THR A 17 -23.54 68.63 10.59
CA THR A 17 -22.18 69.15 10.45
C THR A 17 -21.85 69.40 8.98
N GLN A 18 -21.68 70.68 8.64
CA GLN A 18 -21.26 71.13 7.32
C GLN A 18 -19.89 70.49 6.99
N ILE A 19 -19.90 69.48 6.11
CA ILE A 19 -18.70 68.78 5.67
C ILE A 19 -17.82 69.81 4.94
N GLN A 20 -16.72 70.22 5.58
CA GLN A 20 -15.76 71.09 4.90
C GLN A 20 -15.18 70.36 3.69
N PRO A 21 -15.05 71.05 2.53
CA PRO A 21 -14.49 70.46 1.32
C PRO A 21 -13.06 69.95 1.59
N MET A 22 -12.84 68.66 1.36
CA MET A 22 -11.55 68.02 1.55
C MET A 22 -10.47 68.78 0.76
N LYS A 23 -9.44 69.24 1.47
CA LYS A 23 -8.24 69.83 0.86
C LYS A 23 -7.69 68.84 -0.17
N LYS A 24 -7.55 69.29 -1.42
CA LYS A 24 -6.95 68.52 -2.53
C LYS A 24 -5.63 67.94 -2.07
N TRP A 25 -5.55 66.61 -2.03
CA TRP A 25 -4.34 65.89 -1.69
C TRP A 25 -3.33 66.19 -2.79
N LYS A 26 -2.19 66.79 -2.42
CA LYS A 26 -1.08 66.99 -3.37
C LYS A 26 -0.67 65.63 -3.91
N SER A 27 -0.60 65.51 -5.23
CA SER A 27 -0.16 64.29 -5.89
C SER A 27 1.22 63.91 -5.35
N VAL A 28 1.43 62.63 -5.02
CA VAL A 28 2.73 62.12 -4.53
C VAL A 28 3.85 62.39 -5.56
N SER A 29 3.49 62.59 -6.82
CA SER A 29 4.42 63.03 -7.87
C SER A 29 5.10 64.37 -7.58
N ASP A 30 4.46 65.29 -6.84
CA ASP A 30 5.05 66.61 -6.52
C ASP A 30 6.12 66.53 -5.42
N ILE A 31 6.13 65.44 -4.63
CA ILE A 31 7.07 65.27 -3.51
C ILE A 31 8.31 64.47 -3.95
N TYR A 32 8.20 63.71 -5.03
CA TYR A 32 9.24 62.84 -5.54
C TYR A 32 9.61 63.23 -6.98
N GLU A 33 10.04 64.48 -7.21
CA GLU A 33 11.08 64.64 -8.22
C GLU A 33 12.37 64.08 -7.60
N PRO A 34 12.89 62.93 -8.07
CA PRO A 34 14.22 62.54 -7.71
C PRO A 34 15.09 63.62 -8.34
N ARG A 35 15.56 64.57 -7.52
CA ARG A 35 16.65 65.46 -7.86
C ARG A 35 17.78 64.52 -8.30
N ARG A 36 17.88 64.30 -9.61
CA ARG A 36 19.01 63.62 -10.23
C ARG A 36 20.15 64.59 -10.03
N LEU A 37 20.74 64.52 -8.84
CA LEU A 37 22.04 65.08 -8.60
C LEU A 37 22.96 64.26 -9.49
N THR A 38 23.18 64.75 -10.71
CA THR A 38 24.31 64.41 -11.55
C THR A 38 25.55 64.89 -10.81
N VAL A 39 25.92 64.20 -9.74
CA VAL A 39 27.17 64.46 -9.05
C VAL A 39 28.24 63.79 -9.90
N THR A 40 28.95 64.61 -10.66
CA THR A 40 30.22 64.24 -11.30
C THR A 40 31.26 64.03 -10.20
N LEU A 41 31.15 62.94 -9.44
CA LEU A 41 32.14 62.58 -8.44
C LEU A 41 33.33 61.96 -9.17
N SER A 42 34.39 62.74 -9.31
CA SER A 42 35.73 62.22 -9.60
C SER A 42 36.04 61.09 -8.63
N GLU A 43 36.64 60.02 -9.15
CA GLU A 43 36.82 58.69 -8.53
C GLU A 43 37.55 58.67 -7.17
N GLY A 44 37.98 59.82 -6.62
CA GLY A 44 38.86 59.89 -5.45
C GLY A 44 38.36 60.62 -4.19
N THR A 45 37.13 61.17 -4.10
CA THR A 45 36.82 62.16 -3.02
C THR A 45 35.66 61.83 -2.06
N LEU A 46 35.03 60.66 -2.12
CA LEU A 46 34.12 60.28 -1.03
C LEU A 46 34.95 59.87 0.19
N SER A 47 34.85 60.65 1.27
CA SER A 47 35.37 60.26 2.57
C SER A 47 34.84 58.87 2.95
N LEU A 48 35.62 58.09 3.72
CA LEU A 48 35.24 56.74 4.15
C LEU A 48 33.79 56.66 4.70
N PRO A 49 33.32 57.62 5.53
CA PRO A 49 31.93 57.64 5.99
C PRO A 49 30.90 57.77 4.87
N HIS A 50 31.13 58.62 3.87
CA HIS A 50 30.20 58.75 2.74
C HIS A 50 30.13 57.47 1.91
N ARG A 51 31.27 56.78 1.69
CA ARG A 51 31.28 55.51 0.96
C ARG A 51 30.52 54.41 1.72
N LEU A 52 30.65 54.35 3.05
CA LEU A 52 29.88 53.44 3.89
C LEU A 52 28.38 53.74 3.82
N VAL A 53 27.98 55.01 3.99
CA VAL A 53 26.56 55.42 3.89
C VAL A 53 25.98 55.13 2.50
N CYS A 54 26.72 55.39 1.42
CA CYS A 54 26.27 55.05 0.07
C CYS A 54 26.09 53.54 -0.11
N ASN A 55 27.05 52.72 0.34
CA ASN A 55 26.97 51.26 0.25
C ASN A 55 25.82 50.69 1.11
N GLU A 56 25.63 51.20 2.33
CA GLU A 56 24.50 50.84 3.20
C GLU A 56 23.17 51.23 2.55
N THR A 57 23.08 52.43 1.97
CA THR A 57 21.86 52.88 1.27
C THR A 57 21.54 52.00 0.07
N ILE A 58 22.55 51.61 -0.72
CA ILE A 58 22.38 50.67 -1.84
C ILE A 58 21.87 49.32 -1.32
N GLY A 59 22.48 48.77 -0.27
CA GLY A 59 22.04 47.50 0.33
C GLY A 59 20.59 47.54 0.83
N VAL A 60 20.18 48.62 1.49
CA VAL A 60 18.80 48.83 1.96
C VAL A 60 17.82 48.95 0.78
N LEU A 61 18.20 49.61 -0.31
CA LEU A 61 17.35 49.72 -1.50
C LEU A 61 17.15 48.35 -2.17
N GLU A 62 18.23 47.57 -2.33
CA GLU A 62 18.16 46.20 -2.88
C GLU A 62 17.31 45.26 -2.00
N GLU A 63 17.45 45.35 -0.67
CA GLU A 63 16.62 44.59 0.27
C GLU A 63 15.14 45.01 0.17
N ASN A 64 14.86 46.31 0.05
CA ASN A 64 13.50 46.82 -0.11
C ASN A 64 12.86 46.32 -1.41
N GLU A 65 13.61 46.23 -2.51
CA GLU A 65 13.14 45.61 -3.75
C GLU A 65 12.80 44.13 -3.57
N LYS A 66 13.66 43.37 -2.88
CA LYS A 66 13.40 41.95 -2.54
C LYS A 66 12.16 41.79 -1.67
N LEU A 67 12.04 42.57 -0.60
CA LEU A 67 10.89 42.52 0.31
C LEU A 67 9.59 42.92 -0.39
N LYS A 68 9.63 43.89 -1.32
CA LYS A 68 8.46 44.24 -2.15
C LYS A 68 8.04 43.07 -3.03
N ALA A 69 8.98 42.36 -3.64
CA ALA A 69 8.69 41.18 -4.45
C ALA A 69 8.11 40.04 -3.60
N GLU A 70 8.66 39.77 -2.41
CA GLU A 70 8.13 38.78 -1.47
C GLU A 70 6.73 39.15 -0.97
N LEU A 71 6.51 40.41 -0.57
CA LEU A 71 5.18 40.90 -0.17
C LEU A 71 4.17 40.78 -1.31
N PHE A 72 4.57 41.04 -2.55
CA PHE A 72 3.72 40.84 -3.71
C PHE A 72 3.37 39.35 -3.88
N ASN A 73 4.35 38.46 -3.80
CA ASN A 73 4.13 37.02 -3.87
C ASN A 73 3.19 36.51 -2.77
N LEU A 74 3.39 36.94 -1.52
CA LEU A 74 2.53 36.60 -0.38
C LEU A 74 1.09 37.12 -0.58
N LYS A 75 0.91 38.32 -1.14
CA LYS A 75 -0.42 38.85 -1.49
C LYS A 75 -1.12 37.98 -2.54
N ILE A 76 -0.41 37.51 -3.56
CA ILE A 76 -0.96 36.59 -4.56
C ILE A 76 -1.32 35.25 -3.93
N GLN A 77 -0.46 34.68 -3.09
CA GLN A 77 -0.75 33.43 -2.38
C GLN A 77 -1.98 33.57 -1.48
N LEU A 78 -2.08 34.67 -0.72
CA LEU A 78 -3.25 34.96 0.12
C LEU A 78 -4.53 35.07 -0.71
N LEU A 79 -4.47 35.69 -1.90
CA LEU A 79 -5.62 35.78 -2.80
C LEU A 79 -6.05 34.39 -3.29
N LEU A 80 -5.10 33.53 -3.66
CA LEU A 80 -5.38 32.14 -4.06
C LEU A 80 -6.01 31.32 -2.93
N VAL A 81 -5.50 31.48 -1.70
CA VAL A 81 -6.07 30.83 -0.51
C VAL A 81 -7.49 31.32 -0.26
N ARG A 82 -7.76 32.63 -0.32
CA ARG A 82 -9.11 33.19 -0.15
C ARG A 82 -10.09 32.74 -1.24
N LYS A 83 -9.62 32.56 -2.47
CA LYS A 83 -10.44 31.99 -3.56
C LYS A 83 -10.75 30.51 -3.33
N LYS A 84 -9.78 29.74 -2.83
CA LYS A 84 -9.93 28.30 -2.58
C LYS A 84 -10.79 28.01 -1.34
N TYR A 85 -10.67 28.84 -0.32
CA TYR A 85 -11.39 28.73 0.95
C TYR A 85 -12.09 30.06 1.24
N PRO A 86 -13.26 30.29 0.61
CA PRO A 86 -14.04 31.49 0.86
C PRO A 86 -14.49 31.56 2.33
N LEU A 87 -14.81 32.76 2.80
CA LEU A 87 -15.36 32.98 4.12
C LEU A 87 -16.67 32.17 4.26
N MET A 88 -16.67 31.18 5.15
CA MET A 88 -17.84 30.37 5.49
C MET A 88 -18.44 30.86 6.79
N LEU A 89 -19.75 31.10 6.76
CA LEU A 89 -20.54 31.50 7.92
C LEU A 89 -21.49 30.37 8.31
N ASP A 90 -21.70 30.18 9.61
CA ASP A 90 -22.71 29.26 10.13
C ASP A 90 -24.12 29.85 10.04
N GLY A 91 -25.13 29.09 10.47
CA GLY A 91 -26.53 29.54 10.51
C GLY A 91 -26.79 30.76 11.40
N ASN A 92 -25.83 31.10 12.28
CA ASN A 92 -25.88 32.28 13.16
C ASN A 92 -25.01 33.44 12.65
N GLY A 93 -24.44 33.32 11.44
CA GLY A 93 -23.55 34.33 10.84
C GLY A 93 -22.12 34.35 11.40
N LYS A 94 -21.71 33.37 12.21
CA LYS A 94 -20.35 33.29 12.77
C LYS A 94 -19.39 32.63 11.77
N ASN A 95 -18.17 33.16 11.69
CA ASN A 95 -17.13 32.62 10.83
C ASN A 95 -16.70 31.20 11.27
N MET A 96 -17.00 30.20 10.44
CA MET A 96 -16.64 28.80 10.63
C MET A 96 -15.55 28.30 9.67
N THR A 97 -14.96 29.21 8.87
CA THR A 97 -13.96 28.88 7.84
C THR A 97 -12.79 28.06 8.37
N LYS A 98 -12.28 28.41 9.56
CA LYS A 98 -11.17 27.67 10.18
C LYS A 98 -11.56 26.21 10.46
N LYS A 99 -12.72 25.98 11.11
CA LYS A 99 -13.22 24.63 11.39
C LYS A 99 -13.41 23.81 10.12
N TYR A 100 -13.89 24.44 9.05
CA TYR A 100 -14.02 23.79 7.75
C TYR A 100 -12.66 23.39 7.15
N ILE A 101 -11.67 24.30 7.18
CA ILE A 101 -10.32 24.01 6.69
C ILE A 101 -9.70 22.86 7.49
N ASP A 102 -9.80 22.89 8.82
CA ASP A 102 -9.27 21.84 9.69
C ASP A 102 -9.92 20.49 9.37
N ALA A 103 -11.26 20.44 9.25
CA ALA A 103 -11.99 19.23 8.86
C ALA A 103 -11.61 18.71 7.46
N MET A 104 -11.35 19.60 6.50
CA MET A 104 -10.89 19.22 5.16
C MET A 104 -9.48 18.63 5.19
N ILE A 105 -8.59 19.15 6.04
CA ILE A 105 -7.24 18.59 6.26
C ILE A 105 -7.35 17.20 6.88
N GLU A 106 -8.16 17.05 7.93
CA GLU A 106 -8.40 15.76 8.59
C GLU A 106 -8.98 14.72 7.63
N LEU A 107 -9.98 15.11 6.84
CA LEU A 107 -10.57 14.23 5.82
C LEU A 107 -9.55 13.79 4.77
N ASN A 108 -8.67 14.70 4.34
CA ASN A 108 -7.61 14.36 3.38
C ASN A 108 -6.57 13.41 3.99
N ASN A 109 -6.20 13.63 5.25
CA ASN A 109 -5.30 12.74 5.99
C ASN A 109 -5.93 11.34 6.15
N ALA A 110 -7.20 11.27 6.53
CA ALA A 110 -7.94 10.00 6.63
C ALA A 110 -8.05 9.30 5.28
N ARG A 111 -8.26 10.03 4.18
CA ARG A 111 -8.28 9.48 2.82
C ARG A 111 -6.91 8.91 2.42
N ASN A 112 -5.82 9.61 2.72
CA ASN A 112 -4.47 9.13 2.45
C ASN A 112 -4.16 7.86 3.25
N GLU A 113 -4.57 7.83 4.52
CA GLU A 113 -4.41 6.65 5.37
C GLU A 113 -5.22 5.45 4.87
N ARG A 114 -6.47 5.68 4.45
CA ARG A 114 -7.30 4.64 3.81
C ARG A 114 -6.62 4.04 2.60
N ILE A 115 -6.09 4.87 1.69
CA ILE A 115 -5.36 4.42 0.49
C ILE A 115 -4.12 3.60 0.89
N ARG A 116 -3.41 4.01 1.94
CA ARG A 116 -2.25 3.28 2.46
C ARG A 116 -2.63 1.89 2.96
N LEU A 117 -3.70 1.80 3.75
CA LEU A 117 -4.21 0.54 4.31
C LEU A 117 -4.76 -0.38 3.21
N GLU A 118 -5.53 0.14 2.24
CA GLU A 118 -6.02 -0.62 1.09
C GLU A 118 -4.87 -1.29 0.32
N LYS A 119 -3.78 -0.55 0.07
CA LYS A 119 -2.57 -1.10 -0.58
C LYS A 119 -1.93 -2.23 0.22
N MET A 120 -1.85 -2.08 1.55
CA MET A 120 -1.32 -3.11 2.43
C MET A 120 -2.20 -4.35 2.43
N CYS A 121 -3.52 -4.19 2.56
CA CYS A 121 -4.48 -5.30 2.50
C CYS A 121 -4.34 -6.10 1.19
N TYR A 122 -4.31 -5.41 0.05
CA TYR A 122 -4.11 -6.05 -1.26
C TYR A 122 -2.78 -6.82 -1.36
N ALA A 123 -1.69 -6.25 -0.85
CA ALA A 123 -0.39 -6.92 -0.83
C ALA A 123 -0.39 -8.19 0.05
N HIS A 124 -1.03 -8.13 1.22
CA HIS A 124 -1.18 -9.27 2.11
C HIS A 124 -2.05 -10.37 1.50
N GLU A 125 -3.18 -10.00 0.89
CA GLU A 125 -4.08 -10.93 0.21
C GLU A 125 -3.37 -11.65 -0.95
N LYS A 126 -2.62 -10.90 -1.77
CA LYS A 126 -1.81 -11.47 -2.86
C LYS A 126 -0.79 -12.48 -2.34
N LYS A 127 -0.11 -12.17 -1.24
CA LYS A 127 0.87 -13.07 -0.61
C LYS A 127 0.20 -14.34 -0.07
N LEU A 128 -0.95 -14.19 0.58
CA LEU A 128 -1.73 -15.32 1.11
C LEU A 128 -2.21 -16.24 -0.02
N ASN A 129 -2.71 -15.66 -1.12
CA ASN A 129 -3.17 -16.42 -2.27
C ASN A 129 -2.02 -17.19 -2.95
N GLU A 130 -0.83 -16.62 -3.05
CA GLU A 130 0.34 -17.34 -3.57
C GLU A 130 0.75 -18.51 -2.66
N GLN A 131 0.73 -18.31 -1.34
CA GLN A 131 0.99 -19.39 -0.37
C GLN A 131 -0.04 -20.52 -0.47
N ARG A 132 -1.34 -20.18 -0.57
CA ARG A 132 -2.41 -21.16 -0.79
C ARG A 132 -2.19 -21.97 -2.07
N ARG A 133 -1.82 -21.31 -3.18
CA ARG A 133 -1.48 -21.98 -4.44
C ARG A 133 -0.27 -22.89 -4.33
N LYS A 134 0.77 -22.47 -3.60
CA LYS A 134 1.96 -23.29 -3.35
C LYS A 134 1.61 -24.55 -2.55
N MET A 135 0.90 -24.40 -1.43
CA MET A 135 0.46 -25.54 -0.62
C MET A 135 -0.46 -26.49 -1.41
N ARG A 136 -1.38 -25.97 -2.23
CA ARG A 136 -2.25 -26.80 -3.07
C ARG A 136 -1.44 -27.65 -4.06
N ARG A 137 -0.41 -27.08 -4.69
CA ARG A 137 0.50 -27.82 -5.58
C ARG A 137 1.25 -28.91 -4.84
N GLU A 138 1.83 -28.59 -3.68
CA GLU A 138 2.57 -29.56 -2.85
C GLU A 138 1.67 -30.72 -2.39
N ARG A 139 0.44 -30.42 -1.93
CA ARG A 139 -0.55 -31.45 -1.56
C ARG A 139 -0.88 -32.39 -2.73
N ILE A 140 -1.04 -31.86 -3.94
CA ILE A 140 -1.32 -32.66 -5.14
C ILE A 140 -0.14 -33.59 -5.46
N ILE A 141 1.10 -33.09 -5.39
CA ILE A 141 2.31 -33.87 -5.62
C ILE A 141 2.40 -35.01 -4.60
N HIS A 142 2.27 -34.69 -3.32
CA HIS A 142 2.32 -35.68 -2.24
C HIS A 142 1.21 -36.74 -2.37
N LYS A 143 -0.01 -36.33 -2.73
CA LYS A 143 -1.13 -37.26 -3.01
C LYS A 143 -0.81 -38.19 -4.19
N LYS A 144 -0.14 -37.69 -5.23
CA LYS A 144 0.27 -38.48 -6.41
C LYS A 144 1.39 -39.47 -6.06
N GLU A 145 2.41 -39.03 -5.32
CA GLU A 145 3.50 -39.89 -4.83
C GLU A 145 2.97 -41.01 -3.94
N ARG A 146 2.11 -40.67 -2.98
CA ARG A 146 1.43 -41.66 -2.12
C ARG A 146 0.66 -42.69 -2.95
N ARG A 147 -0.14 -42.26 -3.94
CA ARG A 147 -0.87 -43.17 -4.84
C ARG A 147 0.06 -44.09 -5.63
N ASN A 148 1.20 -43.57 -6.10
CA ASN A 148 2.19 -44.36 -6.84
C ASN A 148 2.86 -45.41 -5.94
N LEU A 149 3.25 -45.04 -4.72
CA LEU A 149 3.81 -45.97 -3.74
C LEU A 149 2.81 -47.07 -3.37
N LEU A 150 1.54 -46.73 -3.16
CA LEU A 150 0.50 -47.72 -2.90
C LEU A 150 0.34 -48.72 -4.07
N LYS A 151 0.38 -48.23 -5.32
CA LYS A 151 0.33 -49.11 -6.50
C LYS A 151 1.54 -50.04 -6.56
N GLN A 152 2.75 -49.50 -6.34
CA GLN A 152 3.97 -50.29 -6.32
C GLN A 152 3.94 -51.34 -5.21
N LYS A 153 3.51 -50.97 -4.00
CA LYS A 153 3.31 -51.91 -2.88
C LYS A 153 2.31 -53.00 -3.23
N GLY A 154 1.20 -52.66 -3.89
CA GLY A 154 0.21 -53.64 -4.37
C GLY A 154 0.78 -54.64 -5.39
N ILE A 155 1.57 -54.16 -6.35
CA ILE A 155 2.27 -54.99 -7.34
C ILE A 155 3.31 -55.90 -6.66
N LEU A 156 4.07 -55.36 -5.71
CA LEU A 156 5.09 -56.11 -5.02
C LEU A 156 4.49 -57.21 -4.16
N LYS A 157 3.41 -56.89 -3.43
CA LYS A 157 2.66 -57.86 -2.62
C LYS A 157 2.08 -59.00 -3.46
N SER A 158 1.58 -58.73 -4.67
CA SER A 158 1.07 -59.78 -5.55
C SER A 158 2.18 -60.67 -6.10
N LYS A 159 3.34 -60.10 -6.49
CA LYS A 159 4.52 -60.87 -6.87
C LYS A 159 5.01 -61.75 -5.71
N LEU A 160 5.10 -61.19 -4.50
CA LEU A 160 5.52 -61.91 -3.30
C LEU A 160 4.61 -63.11 -3.03
N LYS A 161 3.29 -62.88 -3.05
CA LYS A 161 2.28 -63.95 -2.88
C LYS A 161 2.45 -65.05 -3.93
N ASN A 162 2.64 -64.67 -5.20
CA ASN A 162 2.80 -65.64 -6.28
C ASN A 162 4.08 -66.46 -6.15
N THR A 163 5.20 -65.85 -5.75
CA THR A 163 6.48 -66.56 -5.54
C THR A 163 6.41 -67.50 -4.35
N LEU A 164 5.80 -67.07 -3.24
CA LEU A 164 5.56 -67.92 -2.07
C LEU A 164 4.67 -69.12 -2.42
N GLN A 165 3.58 -68.90 -3.16
CA GLN A 165 2.69 -69.96 -3.61
C GLN A 165 3.43 -71.01 -4.46
N LYS A 166 4.29 -70.57 -5.40
CA LYS A 166 5.09 -71.49 -6.22
C LYS A 166 6.11 -72.30 -5.41
N LEU A 167 6.68 -71.71 -4.36
CA LEU A 167 7.58 -72.42 -3.44
C LEU A 167 6.83 -73.49 -2.65
N LEU A 168 5.65 -73.16 -2.12
CA LEU A 168 4.79 -74.13 -1.43
C LEU A 168 4.35 -75.28 -2.36
N GLU A 169 4.01 -74.98 -3.61
CA GLU A 169 3.65 -76.01 -4.61
C GLU A 169 4.83 -76.91 -4.99
N LEU A 170 6.07 -76.43 -4.89
CA LEU A 170 7.27 -77.26 -5.07
C LEU A 170 7.50 -78.15 -3.85
N ASP A 171 7.36 -77.61 -2.64
CA ASP A 171 7.47 -78.37 -1.38
C ASP A 171 6.44 -79.51 -1.32
N ASP A 172 5.18 -79.24 -1.71
CA ASP A 172 4.12 -80.27 -1.81
C ASP A 172 4.44 -81.39 -2.80
N LYS A 173 5.19 -81.09 -3.89
CA LYS A 173 5.60 -82.10 -4.88
C LYS A 173 6.70 -83.01 -4.32
N TYR A 174 7.58 -82.48 -3.47
CA TYR A 174 8.58 -83.30 -2.77
C TYR A 174 7.92 -84.27 -1.78
N ASP A 175 6.84 -83.86 -1.13
CA ASP A 175 6.15 -84.71 -0.15
C ASP A 175 5.32 -85.83 -0.83
N LYS A 176 4.70 -85.54 -1.99
CA LYS A 176 3.86 -86.51 -2.73
C LYS A 176 4.65 -87.49 -3.59
N HIS A 177 5.76 -87.06 -4.16
CA HIS A 177 6.63 -87.93 -4.96
C HIS A 177 7.78 -88.42 -4.09
N MET A 178 7.64 -89.64 -3.56
CA MET A 178 8.64 -90.40 -2.78
C MET A 178 9.96 -90.70 -3.56
N SER A 179 10.50 -89.74 -4.30
CA SER A 179 11.87 -89.76 -4.77
C SER A 179 12.66 -88.77 -3.90
N PRO A 180 13.48 -89.25 -2.95
CA PRO A 180 14.21 -88.40 -2.00
C PRO A 180 15.27 -87.50 -2.64
N ILE A 181 15.54 -87.68 -3.94
CA ILE A 181 16.57 -86.94 -4.66
C ILE A 181 15.87 -85.94 -5.59
N PRO A 182 15.90 -84.63 -5.25
CA PRO A 182 15.49 -83.59 -6.18
C PRO A 182 16.20 -83.76 -7.51
N ASN A 183 15.46 -83.72 -8.62
CA ASN A 183 16.11 -83.50 -9.92
C ASN A 183 16.87 -82.16 -9.87
N LYS A 184 18.04 -82.10 -10.53
CA LYS A 184 18.87 -80.90 -10.65
C LYS A 184 18.06 -79.70 -11.16
N ASP A 185 17.14 -79.93 -12.09
CA ASP A 185 16.28 -78.88 -12.64
C ASP A 185 15.35 -78.29 -11.57
N THR A 186 14.72 -79.15 -10.76
CA THR A 186 13.80 -78.72 -9.69
C THR A 186 14.53 -77.93 -8.61
N LYS A 187 15.71 -78.40 -8.18
CA LYS A 187 16.56 -77.68 -7.22
C LYS A 187 17.00 -76.31 -7.76
N THR A 188 17.26 -76.23 -9.06
CA THR A 188 17.63 -74.98 -9.73
C THR A 188 16.45 -73.99 -9.75
N GLU A 189 15.23 -74.46 -10.05
CA GLU A 189 14.01 -73.64 -9.99
C GLU A 189 13.69 -73.16 -8.57
N GLU A 190 13.83 -74.03 -7.57
CA GLU A 190 13.66 -73.67 -6.16
C GLU A 190 14.63 -72.55 -5.75
N LEU A 191 15.92 -72.69 -6.07
CA LEU A 191 16.93 -71.66 -5.77
C LEU A 191 16.63 -70.34 -6.48
N LYS A 192 16.16 -70.37 -7.73
CA LYS A 192 15.73 -69.16 -8.46
C LYS A 192 14.55 -68.48 -7.76
N LEU A 193 13.56 -69.25 -7.31
CA LEU A 193 12.39 -68.71 -6.60
C LEU A 193 12.78 -68.16 -5.22
N ARG A 194 13.63 -68.85 -4.47
CA ARG A 194 14.14 -68.35 -3.18
C ARG A 194 14.93 -67.05 -3.37
N LEU A 195 15.78 -66.97 -4.40
CA LEU A 195 16.50 -65.73 -4.73
C LEU A 195 15.53 -64.61 -5.13
N SER A 196 14.55 -64.91 -5.97
CA SER A 196 13.51 -63.95 -6.35
C SER A 196 12.70 -63.47 -5.14
N LEU A 197 12.38 -64.37 -4.19
CA LEU A 197 11.69 -64.04 -2.96
C LEU A 197 12.51 -63.07 -2.10
N THR A 198 13.79 -63.38 -1.87
CA THR A 198 14.70 -62.50 -1.12
C THR A 198 14.80 -61.11 -1.74
N ASN A 199 14.92 -61.02 -3.07
CA ASN A 199 14.97 -59.73 -3.77
C ASN A 199 13.68 -58.93 -3.58
N LEU A 200 12.50 -59.58 -3.68
CA LEU A 200 11.21 -58.91 -3.47
C LEU A 200 11.05 -58.42 -2.03
N ILE A 201 11.52 -59.17 -1.03
CA ILE A 201 11.50 -58.77 0.39
C ILE A 201 12.39 -57.54 0.61
N LEU A 202 13.58 -57.49 -0.02
CA LEU A 202 14.46 -56.33 0.03
C LEU A 202 13.83 -55.10 -0.63
N GLU A 203 13.18 -55.27 -1.79
CA GLU A 203 12.42 -54.20 -2.44
C GLU A 203 11.26 -53.68 -1.56
N GLU A 204 10.60 -54.55 -0.79
CA GLU A 204 9.50 -54.15 0.09
C GLU A 204 9.99 -53.30 1.26
N GLY A 205 11.12 -53.70 1.87
CA GLY A 205 11.76 -52.94 2.94
C GLY A 205 12.21 -51.54 2.49
N ASN A 206 12.58 -51.38 1.22
CA ASN A 206 12.98 -50.09 0.66
C ASN A 206 11.78 -49.15 0.38
N LEU A 207 10.57 -49.69 0.19
CA LEU A 207 9.36 -48.90 0.01
C LEU A 207 8.78 -48.36 1.33
N THR A 208 9.34 -48.77 2.47
CA THR A 208 8.99 -48.25 3.80
C THR A 208 10.00 -47.23 4.31
N PRO A 209 9.84 -45.96 3.93
CA PRO A 209 10.06 -44.87 4.87
C PRO A 209 8.85 -43.92 4.89
N CYS A 210 8.61 -43.30 6.05
CA CYS A 210 7.48 -42.45 6.41
C CYS A 210 6.33 -43.21 7.05
N GLU A 211 6.26 -43.07 8.37
CA GLU A 211 5.07 -43.13 9.23
C GLU A 211 3.78 -43.03 8.41
N ILE A 212 3.24 -44.20 8.05
CA ILE A 212 1.86 -44.33 7.61
C ILE A 212 1.05 -44.20 8.90
N THR A 213 0.99 -43.01 9.46
CA THR A 213 -0.11 -42.66 10.33
C THR A 213 -1.34 -42.80 9.46
N GLU A 214 -2.06 -43.91 9.64
CA GLU A 214 -3.45 -44.10 9.24
C GLU A 214 -4.32 -43.06 9.96
N GLN A 215 -4.06 -41.78 9.72
CA GLN A 215 -5.12 -40.80 9.85
C GLN A 215 -6.04 -41.08 8.67
N THR A 216 -7.00 -41.94 8.96
CA THR A 216 -8.36 -41.94 8.40
C THR A 216 -9.01 -40.58 8.67
N GLY A 217 -8.35 -39.51 8.21
CA GLY A 217 -9.00 -38.23 7.98
C GLY A 217 -9.97 -38.49 6.85
N LYS A 218 -11.25 -38.50 7.19
CA LYS A 218 -12.34 -38.25 6.25
C LYS A 218 -12.13 -36.84 5.69
N ASP A 219 -11.12 -36.66 4.86
CA ASP A 219 -10.92 -35.42 4.14
C ASP A 219 -11.85 -35.51 2.95
N GLU A 220 -13.08 -35.13 3.26
CA GLU A 220 -14.12 -34.64 2.37
C GLU A 220 -13.48 -34.25 1.04
N ASP A 221 -13.84 -34.97 -0.02
CA ASP A 221 -13.67 -34.48 -1.37
C ASP A 221 -14.47 -33.18 -1.44
N GLU A 222 -13.80 -32.07 -1.09
CA GLU A 222 -14.20 -30.71 -1.39
C GLU A 222 -14.46 -30.71 -2.89
N GLN A 223 -15.76 -30.76 -3.21
CA GLN A 223 -16.28 -30.59 -4.54
C GLN A 223 -15.63 -29.37 -5.16
N GLU A 224 -15.35 -29.53 -6.45
CA GLU A 224 -14.90 -28.49 -7.35
C GLU A 224 -15.83 -27.27 -7.27
N GLU A 225 -15.51 -26.29 -6.40
CA GLU A 225 -15.92 -24.91 -6.67
C GLU A 225 -15.01 -24.38 -7.78
N GLY A 226 -15.32 -24.80 -8.99
CA GLY A 226 -15.07 -24.02 -10.18
C GLY A 226 -16.13 -22.93 -10.26
N SER A 227 -15.86 -21.78 -9.64
CA SER A 227 -16.49 -20.51 -10.01
C SER A 227 -15.58 -19.33 -9.71
#